data_AF-A0A0L6X407-F1
#
_entry.id   AF-A0A0L6X407-F1
#
_cell.length_a   1.000
_cell.length_b   1.000
_cell.length_c   1.000
_cell.angle_alpha   90.00
_cell.angle_beta   90.00
_cell.angle_gamma   90.00
#
_symmetry.space_group_name_H-M   'P 1'
#
loop_
_entity.id
_entity.type
_entity.pdbx_description
1 polymer ?
#
loop_
_entity_poly.entity_id
_entity_poly.type
_entity_poly.pdbx_seq_one_letter_code
_entity_poly.pdbx_strand_id
1 'polypeptide(L)'
;ICLRMESANSQVDTSVGLAKNVPFTFAEGFTIYLQVHIFVKPAYTVLLCCPFDTLTESNIQNLQDGSAIITIRDPNTGCQTALPLFKEGRCQRQVLEEIVIQNFKSQ
;
A
#
# COMPACT_ATOMS: atom_id res chain seq x y z
N ILE A 1 -6.01 19.72 4.41
CA ILE A 1 -4.88 18.92 4.93
C ILE A 1 -4.00 18.59 3.75
N CYS A 2 -2.70 18.87 3.86
CA CYS A 2 -1.73 18.64 2.81
C CYS A 2 -0.62 17.77 3.41
N LEU A 3 -0.38 16.59 2.84
CA LEU A 3 0.70 15.70 3.25
C LEU A 3 1.95 16.07 2.45
N ARG A 4 3.06 16.24 3.16
CA ARG A 4 4.37 16.42 2.55
C ARG A 4 5.16 15.15 2.75
N MET A 5 5.63 14.56 1.66
CA MET A 5 6.31 13.28 1.65
C MET A 5 7.71 13.49 1.11
N GLU A 6 8.72 13.01 1.84
CA GLU A 6 10.10 13.02 1.39
C GLU A 6 10.51 11.59 1.04
N SER A 7 10.84 11.37 -0.23
CA SER A 7 11.30 10.08 -0.72
C SER A 7 12.79 9.89 -0.46
N ALA A 8 13.27 8.64 -0.59
CA ALA A 8 14.67 8.28 -0.34
C ALA A 8 15.68 9.00 -1.25
N ASN A 9 15.23 9.58 -2.36
CA ASN A 9 16.03 10.40 -3.27
C ASN A 9 16.03 11.91 -2.90
N SER A 10 15.53 12.26 -1.70
CA SER A 10 15.38 13.64 -1.21
C SER A 10 14.43 14.52 -2.03
N GLN A 11 13.61 13.92 -2.90
CA GLN A 11 12.51 14.63 -3.53
C GLN A 11 11.40 14.81 -2.50
N VAL A 12 10.84 16.01 -2.47
CA VAL A 12 9.71 16.32 -1.59
C VAL A 12 8.45 16.51 -2.43
N ASP A 13 7.60 15.50 -2.39
CA ASP A 13 6.31 15.52 -3.05
C ASP A 13 5.24 16.02 -2.08
N THR A 14 4.31 16.81 -2.62
CA THR A 14 3.23 17.40 -1.84
C THR A 14 1.90 16.90 -2.38
N SER A 15 1.05 16.37 -1.49
CA SER A 15 -0.24 15.83 -1.91
C SER A 15 -1.13 16.95 -2.45
N VAL A 16 -1.78 16.74 -3.59
CA VAL A 16 -2.76 17.68 -4.14
C VAL A 16 -4.12 17.61 -3.46
N GLY A 17 -4.40 16.51 -2.77
CA GLY A 17 -5.66 16.32 -2.07
C GLY A 17 -5.70 15.05 -1.25
N LEU A 18 -6.78 14.92 -0.49
CA LEU A 18 -7.10 13.74 0.32
C LEU A 18 -8.45 13.20 -0.15
N ALA A 19 -8.46 11.99 -0.69
CA ALA A 19 -9.68 11.26 -0.95
C ALA A 19 -10.03 10.42 0.29
N LYS A 20 -11.29 10.46 0.71
CA LYS A 20 -11.78 9.76 1.91
C LYS A 20 -12.71 8.63 1.50
N ASN A 21 -12.66 7.52 2.24
CA ASN A 21 -13.52 6.35 2.06
C ASN A 21 -13.52 5.84 0.61
N VAL A 22 -12.32 5.73 0.03
CA VAL A 22 -12.16 5.16 -1.31
C VAL A 22 -12.14 3.64 -1.19
N PRO A 23 -12.99 2.90 -1.94
CA PRO A 23 -12.98 1.44 -1.90
C PRO A 23 -11.76 0.89 -2.64
N PHE A 24 -10.98 0.05 -1.96
CA PHE A 24 -9.88 -0.72 -2.53
C PHE A 24 -10.23 -2.21 -2.47
N THR A 25 -10.41 -2.81 -3.64
CA THR A 25 -10.68 -4.24 -3.78
C THR A 25 -9.36 -4.97 -4.01
N PHE A 26 -8.91 -5.73 -3.01
CA PHE A 26 -7.65 -6.48 -3.08
C PHE A 26 -7.85 -7.90 -3.61
N ALA A 27 -9.02 -8.48 -3.35
CA ALA A 27 -9.45 -9.76 -3.90
C ALA A 27 -10.96 -9.74 -4.11
N GLU A 28 -11.47 -10.72 -4.86
CA GLU A 28 -12.91 -10.87 -5.06
C GLU A 28 -13.64 -10.93 -3.71
N GLY A 29 -14.63 -10.06 -3.51
CA GLY A 29 -15.37 -9.95 -2.25
C GLY A 29 -14.62 -9.32 -1.08
N PHE A 30 -13.36 -8.88 -1.25
CA PHE A 30 -12.57 -8.25 -0.19
C PHE A 30 -12.23 -6.80 -0.53
N THR A 31 -13.04 -5.87 0.00
CA THR A 31 -12.91 -4.42 -0.22
C THR A 31 -12.70 -3.70 1.10
N ILE A 32 -11.67 -2.87 1.18
CA ILE A 32 -11.36 -2.01 2.33
C ILE A 32 -11.53 -0.55 1.91
N TYR A 33 -12.12 0.26 2.77
CA TYR A 33 -12.26 1.71 2.54
C TYR A 33 -11.07 2.45 3.14
N LEU A 34 -10.27 3.09 2.28
CA LEU A 34 -9.06 3.79 2.69
C LEU A 34 -9.19 5.31 2.50
N GLN A 35 -8.45 6.05 3.33
CA GLN A 35 -8.17 7.46 3.08
C GLN A 35 -6.81 7.57 2.40
N VAL A 36 -6.75 8.19 1.22
CA VAL A 36 -5.54 8.24 0.39
C VAL A 36 -5.19 9.65 -0.01
N HIS A 37 -3.89 9.97 0.09
CA HIS A 37 -3.33 11.21 -0.41
C HIS A 37 -2.98 11.07 -1.90
N ILE A 38 -3.44 12.02 -2.72
CA ILE A 38 -3.22 12.02 -4.16
C ILE A 38 -1.98 12.86 -4.47
N PHE A 39 -1.09 12.35 -5.32
CA PHE A 39 0.11 13.03 -5.79
C PHE A 39 0.12 13.10 -7.33
N VAL A 40 0.79 14.11 -7.90
CA VAL A 40 0.89 14.29 -9.35
C VAL A 40 2.16 13.59 -9.84
N LYS A 41 2.01 12.63 -10.77
CA LYS A 41 3.11 11.83 -11.32
C LYS A 41 3.98 11.17 -10.23
N PRO A 42 3.37 10.40 -9.31
CA PRO A 42 4.15 9.64 -8.34
C PRO A 42 4.99 8.58 -9.05
N ALA A 43 6.10 8.17 -8.42
CA ALA A 43 6.92 7.05 -8.90
C ALA A 43 6.23 5.67 -8.75
N TYR A 44 5.07 5.62 -8.09
CA TYR A 44 4.35 4.41 -7.72
C TYR A 44 2.84 4.66 -7.87
N THR A 45 2.07 3.62 -8.19
CA THR A 45 0.60 3.74 -8.32
C THR A 45 -0.08 3.90 -6.97
N VAL A 46 0.31 3.10 -5.98
CA VAL A 46 -0.24 3.13 -4.62
C VAL A 46 0.87 2.88 -3.60
N LEU A 47 0.93 3.73 -2.59
CA LEU A 47 1.75 3.51 -1.40
C LEU A 47 0.84 3.21 -0.21
N LEU A 48 1.03 2.06 0.42
CA LEU A 48 0.39 1.75 1.69
C LEU A 48 1.40 1.99 2.82
N CYS A 49 0.98 2.75 3.82
CA CYS A 49 1.84 3.13 4.94
C CYS A 49 1.37 2.46 6.24
N CYS A 50 2.12 2.60 7.32
CA CYS A 50 1.76 2.09 8.65
C CYS A 50 0.30 2.34 9.12
N PRO A 51 -0.39 3.45 8.78
CA PRO A 51 -1.82 3.58 9.07
C PRO A 51 -2.69 2.47 8.44
N PHE A 52 -2.32 1.97 7.26
CA PHE A 52 -2.94 0.79 6.66
C PHE A 52 -2.65 -0.47 7.50
N ASP A 53 -1.41 -0.65 7.95
CA ASP A 53 -1.02 -1.76 8.84
C ASP A 53 -1.63 -1.65 10.26
N THR A 54 -2.13 -0.48 10.64
CA THR A 54 -2.87 -0.30 11.90
C THR A 54 -4.36 -0.55 11.70
N LEU A 55 -4.90 -0.14 10.54
CA LEU A 55 -6.31 -0.36 10.19
C LEU A 55 -6.60 -1.81 9.80
N THR A 56 -5.60 -2.52 9.32
CA THR A 56 -5.67 -3.92 8.92
C THR A 56 -4.69 -4.71 9.76
N GLU A 57 -5.01 -5.94 10.16
CA GLU A 57 -4.02 -6.83 10.75
C GLU A 57 -3.15 -7.42 9.62
N SER A 58 -2.30 -6.58 9.03
CA SER A 58 -1.44 -6.96 7.92
C SER A 58 -0.18 -7.68 8.41
N ASN A 59 0.30 -8.66 7.62
CA ASN A 59 1.53 -9.38 7.90
C ASN A 59 2.27 -9.65 6.59
N ILE A 60 3.55 -9.26 6.53
CA ILE A 60 4.43 -9.54 5.40
C ILE A 60 5.32 -10.72 5.74
N GLN A 61 5.16 -11.80 4.97
CA GLN A 61 6.00 -12.98 5.04
C GLN A 61 6.98 -13.00 3.86
N ASN A 62 8.26 -12.87 4.17
CA ASN A 62 9.33 -13.04 3.18
C ASN A 62 9.63 -14.54 3.01
N LEU A 63 9.59 -15.02 1.78
CA LEU A 63 9.88 -16.40 1.42
C LEU A 63 11.36 -16.58 1.05
N GLN A 64 11.87 -17.81 1.18
CA GLN A 64 13.28 -18.12 0.94
C GLN A 64 13.71 -17.90 -0.52
N ASP A 65 12.78 -17.99 -1.46
CA ASP A 65 13.00 -17.72 -2.89
C ASP A 65 13.12 -16.21 -3.21
N GLY A 66 13.02 -15.35 -2.20
CA GLY A 66 13.11 -13.91 -2.31
C GLY A 66 11.80 -13.23 -2.72
N SER A 67 10.72 -13.99 -2.92
CA SER A 67 9.36 -13.45 -3.01
C SER A 67 8.84 -13.09 -1.62
N ALA A 68 7.76 -12.32 -1.57
CA ALA A 68 7.06 -12.05 -0.33
C ALA A 68 5.56 -12.19 -0.54
N ILE A 69 4.83 -12.44 0.54
CA ILE A 69 3.37 -12.47 0.55
C ILE A 69 2.91 -11.53 1.65
N ILE A 70 2.00 -10.64 1.33
CA ILE A 70 1.27 -9.87 2.34
C ILE A 70 -0.09 -10.51 2.59
N THR A 71 -0.35 -10.85 3.84
CA THR A 71 -1.69 -11.17 4.32
C THR A 71 -2.30 -9.89 4.87
N ILE A 72 -3.51 -9.55 4.44
CA ILE A 72 -4.29 -8.41 4.93
C ILE A 72 -5.54 -8.97 5.58
N ARG A 73 -5.75 -8.69 6.87
CA ARG A 73 -6.96 -9.05 7.59
C ARG A 73 -7.73 -7.81 8.01
N ASP A 74 -9.01 -7.76 7.70
CA ASP A 74 -9.89 -6.70 8.19
C ASP A 74 -10.34 -7.07 9.62
N PRO A 75 -9.94 -6.31 10.65
CA PRO A 75 -10.32 -6.62 12.03
C PRO A 75 -11.83 -6.48 12.28
N ASN A 76 -12.56 -5.74 11.44
CA ASN A 76 -13.99 -5.51 11.63
C ASN A 76 -14.83 -6.70 11.17
N THR A 77 -14.46 -7.32 10.04
CA THR A 77 -15.19 -8.47 9.46
C THR A 77 -14.54 -9.80 9.78
N GLY A 78 -13.25 -9.80 10.12
CA GLY A 78 -12.44 -11.00 10.28
C GLY A 78 -12.04 -11.65 8.96
N CYS A 79 -12.50 -11.14 7.82
CA CYS A 79 -12.09 -11.60 6.50
C CYS A 79 -10.61 -11.30 6.28
N GLN A 80 -9.94 -12.15 5.50
CA GLN A 80 -8.53 -11.98 5.17
C GLN A 80 -8.27 -12.37 3.71
N THR A 81 -7.27 -11.73 3.12
CA THR A 81 -6.75 -12.06 1.80
C THR A 81 -5.22 -12.09 1.84
N ALA A 82 -4.60 -12.81 0.90
CA ALA A 82 -3.16 -12.86 0.74
C ALA A 82 -2.79 -12.46 -0.69
N LEU A 83 -1.83 -11.54 -0.81
CA LEU A 83 -1.36 -11.02 -2.09
C LEU A 83 0.14 -11.29 -2.23
N PRO A 84 0.62 -11.73 -3.41
CA PRO A 84 2.04 -11.79 -3.68
C PRO A 84 2.63 -10.37 -3.78
N LEU A 85 3.76 -10.14 -3.12
CA LEU A 85 4.59 -8.95 -3.27
C LEU A 85 5.79 -9.29 -4.15
N PHE A 86 5.95 -8.51 -5.22
CA PHE A 86 7.13 -8.59 -6.08
C PHE A 86 8.12 -7.51 -5.67
N LYS A 87 9.41 -7.86 -5.62
CA LYS A 87 10.47 -6.86 -5.45
C LYS A 87 10.60 -6.05 -6.73
N GLU A 88 10.81 -4.74 -6.59
CA GLU A 88 11.02 -3.80 -7.70
C GLU A 88 12.00 -4.41 -8.72
N GLY A 89 11.57 -4.55 -9.99
CA GLY A 89 12.40 -5.06 -11.08
C GLY A 89 12.00 -6.40 -11.73
N ARG A 90 11.01 -7.15 -11.20
CA ARG A 90 10.45 -8.34 -11.89
C ARG A 90 8.93 -8.29 -11.95
N CYS A 91 8.38 -7.69 -13.00
CA CYS A 91 6.94 -7.60 -13.21
C CYS A 91 6.50 -8.50 -14.39
N GLN A 92 5.70 -9.54 -14.11
CA GLN A 92 4.77 -10.08 -15.10
C GLN A 92 3.41 -9.44 -14.86
N ARG A 93 2.86 -8.88 -15.93
CA ARG A 93 1.61 -8.11 -15.97
C ARG A 93 0.42 -8.97 -15.52
N GLN A 94 0.13 -8.98 -14.23
CA GLN A 94 -1.19 -9.33 -13.73
C GLN A 94 -1.52 -8.49 -12.51
N VAL A 95 -2.26 -7.40 -12.81
CA VAL A 95 -3.19 -6.65 -11.95
C VAL A 95 -2.70 -6.42 -10.52
N LEU A 96 -2.01 -5.29 -10.34
CA LEU A 96 -1.73 -4.49 -9.14
C LEU A 96 -0.33 -3.91 -9.36
N GLU A 97 -0.23 -2.92 -10.24
CA GLU A 97 1.03 -2.26 -10.58
C GLU A 97 1.57 -1.55 -9.33
N GLU A 98 2.48 -2.25 -8.65
CA GLU A 98 3.35 -1.79 -7.57
C GLU A 98 2.62 -1.15 -6.39
N ILE A 99 2.13 -2.00 -5.47
CA ILE A 99 1.87 -1.57 -4.09
C ILE A 99 3.22 -1.60 -3.38
N VAL A 100 3.81 -0.43 -3.16
CA VAL A 100 5.00 -0.31 -2.32
C VAL A 100 4.57 0.02 -0.90
N ILE A 101 4.92 -0.84 0.05
CA ILE A 101 4.68 -0.62 1.47
C ILE A 101 5.95 -0.06 2.08
N GLN A 102 5.91 1.22 2.45
CA GLN A 102 7.06 1.89 3.05
C GLN A 102 6.70 2.39 4.44
N ASN A 103 7.48 1.94 5.43
CA ASN A 103 7.42 2.43 6.79
C ASN A 103 8.21 3.75 6.90
N PHE A 104 7.53 4.87 6.67
CA PHE A 104 8.12 6.18 6.93
C PHE A 104 8.04 6.51 8.43
N LYS A 105 9.19 6.78 9.05
CA LYS A 105 9.23 7.44 10.36
C LYS A 105 9.07 8.94 10.13
N SER A 106 8.04 9.55 10.71
CA SER A 106 8.00 11.02 10.84
C SER A 106 9.15 11.43 11.76
N GLN A 107 9.95 12.41 11.34
CA GLN A 107 10.64 13.27 12.30
C GLN A 107 9.64 14.20 12.97
#